data_AF-A0A0X8CFS4-F1
#
_entry.id   AF-A0A0X8CFS4-F1
#
_cell.length_a   1.000
_cell.length_b   1.000
_cell.length_c   1.000
_cell.angle_alpha   90.00
_cell.angle_beta   90.00
_cell.angle_gamma   90.00
#
_symmetry.space_group_name_H-M   'P 1'
#
loop_
_entity.id
_entity.type
_entity.pdbx_description
1 polymer ?
#
loop_
_entity_poly.entity_id
_entity_poly.type
_entity_poly.pdbx_seq_one_letter_code
_entity_poly.pdbx_strand_id
1 'polypeptide(L)'
;MRRVLALCAVAGIASSVFAVPASAKVGYYVIRWDNTGICQIWNEDLQQKPFQFGVSTYKVVSKPFPTFQQASDVQIKMRGERRCTL
;
A
#
# COMPACT_ATOMS: atom_id res chain seq x y z
N MET A 1 30.85 -36.10 -6.55
CA MET A 1 31.24 -34.86 -5.84
C MET A 1 30.93 -33.65 -6.73
N ARG A 2 30.49 -32.53 -6.12
CA ARG A 2 30.01 -31.24 -6.70
C ARG A 2 28.56 -31.27 -7.22
N ARG A 3 27.58 -30.48 -6.77
CA ARG A 3 27.43 -29.31 -5.87
C ARG A 3 25.96 -29.36 -5.42
N VAL A 4 25.62 -29.58 -4.14
CA VAL A 4 25.45 -28.57 -3.08
C VAL A 4 24.48 -27.45 -3.46
N LEU A 5 23.27 -27.57 -2.90
CA LEU A 5 22.36 -26.54 -2.36
C LEU A 5 21.78 -25.49 -3.33
N ALA A 6 20.50 -25.66 -3.67
CA ALA A 6 19.61 -24.54 -3.96
C ALA A 6 18.45 -24.58 -2.94
N LEU A 7 18.74 -24.17 -1.71
CA LEU A 7 17.71 -23.79 -0.74
C LEU A 7 17.15 -22.44 -1.18
N CYS A 8 16.04 -22.43 -1.92
CA CYS A 8 15.24 -21.23 -2.07
C CYS A 8 14.61 -20.93 -0.70
N ALA A 9 15.18 -19.98 0.01
CA ALA A 9 14.56 -19.40 1.20
C ALA A 9 13.25 -18.71 0.76
N VAL A 10 12.13 -19.39 0.97
CA VAL A 10 10.80 -18.76 0.93
C VAL A 10 10.74 -17.87 2.17
N ALA A 11 11.17 -16.63 2.03
CA ALA A 11 10.94 -15.59 3.02
C ALA A 11 9.43 -15.39 3.10
N GLY A 12 8.81 -16.00 4.11
CA GLY A 12 7.41 -15.76 4.45
C GLY A 12 7.25 -14.28 4.77
N ILE A 13 6.56 -13.55 3.90
CA ILE A 13 6.05 -12.23 4.24
C ILE A 13 4.94 -12.49 5.27
N ALA A 14 5.30 -12.43 6.55
CA ALA A 14 4.33 -12.41 7.62
C ALA A 14 3.47 -11.17 7.43
N SER A 15 2.25 -11.35 6.92
CA SER A 15 1.26 -10.31 6.83
C SER A 15 0.90 -9.90 8.27
N SER A 16 1.45 -8.78 8.72
CA SER A 16 0.96 -8.11 9.92
C SER A 16 -0.47 -7.67 9.65
N VAL A 17 -1.43 -8.44 10.18
CA VAL A 17 -2.82 -8.00 10.27
C VAL A 17 -2.84 -6.94 11.36
N PHE A 18 -2.61 -5.69 10.95
CA PHE A 18 -2.86 -4.55 11.82
C PHE A 18 -4.37 -4.51 12.09
N ALA A 19 -4.75 -4.93 13.30
CA ALA A 19 -6.08 -4.67 13.83
C ALA A 19 -6.26 -3.15 13.90
N VAL A 20 -7.09 -2.60 13.01
CA VAL A 20 -7.39 -1.17 12.94
C VAL A 20 -8.36 -0.85 14.08
N PRO A 21 -8.07 0.13 14.97
CA PRO A 21 -9.04 0.60 15.93
C PRO A 21 -10.19 1.26 15.16
N ALA A 22 -11.39 0.73 15.31
CA ALA A 22 -12.60 1.38 14.86
C ALA A 22 -12.82 2.64 15.72
N SER A 23 -13.20 3.75 15.06
CA SER A 23 -13.74 4.98 15.66
C SER A 23 -12.74 6.12 15.89
N ALA A 24 -12.27 6.71 14.80
CA ALA A 24 -12.12 8.16 14.70
C ALA A 24 -12.71 8.56 13.32
N LYS A 25 -12.80 9.86 13.00
CA LYS A 25 -13.35 10.33 11.72
C LYS A 25 -12.32 10.07 10.61
N VAL A 26 -12.14 8.80 10.29
CA VAL A 26 -11.06 8.27 9.46
C VAL A 26 -11.26 8.67 8.00
N GLY A 27 -10.40 9.54 7.47
CA GLY A 27 -10.26 9.68 6.02
C GLY A 27 -9.34 8.61 5.46
N TYR A 28 -9.77 7.94 4.39
CA TYR A 28 -8.97 7.01 3.60
C TYR A 28 -8.57 7.70 2.29
N TYR A 29 -7.31 7.61 1.89
CA TYR A 29 -6.86 8.17 0.63
C TYR A 29 -5.92 7.21 -0.08
N VAL A 30 -5.77 7.37 -1.38
CA VAL A 30 -4.89 6.56 -2.20
C VAL A 30 -3.58 7.31 -2.40
N ILE A 31 -2.48 6.64 -2.07
CA ILE A 31 -1.12 7.07 -2.43
C ILE A 31 -0.64 6.27 -3.63
N ARG A 32 0.23 6.86 -4.44
CA ARG A 32 0.98 6.21 -5.51
C ARG A 32 2.47 6.30 -5.19
N TRP A 33 3.14 5.15 -5.17
CA TRP A 33 4.59 5.07 -5.04
C TRP A 33 5.26 5.48 -6.36
N ASP A 34 6.23 6.38 -6.32
CA ASP A 34 6.89 6.88 -7.54
C ASP A 34 7.83 5.83 -8.14
N ASN A 35 8.47 5.01 -7.30
CA ASN A 35 9.44 3.99 -7.70
C ASN A 35 8.78 2.74 -8.32
N THR A 36 7.66 2.27 -7.76
CA THR A 36 6.96 1.07 -8.24
C THR A 36 5.70 1.38 -9.06
N GLY A 37 5.17 2.60 -8.94
CA GLY A 37 3.87 2.99 -9.49
C GLY A 37 2.66 2.34 -8.80
N ILE A 38 2.89 1.60 -7.71
CA ILE A 38 1.82 0.90 -6.97
C ILE A 38 0.93 1.93 -6.27
N CYS A 39 -0.38 1.73 -6.37
CA CYS A 39 -1.35 2.49 -5.60
C CYS A 39 -1.73 1.73 -4.33
N GLN A 40 -1.66 2.41 -3.19
CA GLN A 40 -1.94 1.86 -1.87
C GLN A 40 -2.94 2.75 -1.14
N ILE A 41 -3.87 2.16 -0.41
CA ILE A 41 -4.79 2.91 0.45
C ILE A 41 -4.10 3.19 1.77
N TRP A 42 -4.17 4.44 2.20
CA TRP A 42 -3.69 4.89 3.50
C TRP A 42 -4.84 5.49 4.31
N ASN A 43 -4.62 5.56 5.61
CA ASN A 43 -5.59 5.99 6.60
C ASN A 43 -5.02 7.23 7.33
N GLU A 44 -5.82 8.28 7.46
CA GLU A 44 -5.46 9.55 8.12
C GLU A 44 -5.22 9.42 9.63
N ASP A 45 -5.82 8.43 10.30
CA ASP A 45 -5.62 8.15 11.73
C ASP A 45 -4.33 7.39 12.03
N LEU A 46 -3.67 6.86 11.01
CA LEU A 46 -2.31 6.37 11.18
C LEU A 46 -1.42 7.59 11.44
N GLN A 47 -1.09 7.82 12.71
CA GLN A 47 -0.15 8.87 13.16
C GLN A 47 1.20 8.80 12.41
N GLN A 48 1.52 7.63 11.86
CA GLN A 48 2.68 7.43 11.00
C GLN A 48 2.27 7.52 9.52
N LYS A 49 2.86 8.49 8.83
CA LYS A 49 2.85 8.55 7.37
C LYS A 49 3.59 7.33 6.79
N PRO A 50 3.29 6.93 5.53
CA PRO A 50 4.00 5.85 4.87
C PRO A 50 5.50 6.08 4.96
N PHE A 51 6.23 5.07 5.39
CA PHE A 51 7.67 5.16 5.57
C PHE A 51 8.35 5.33 4.21
N GLN A 52 8.97 6.50 4.02
CA GLN A 52 9.75 6.80 2.82
C GLN A 52 11.18 6.33 3.08
N PHE A 53 11.60 5.22 2.47
CA PHE A 53 12.97 4.73 2.57
C PHE A 53 13.76 5.09 1.31
N GLY A 54 14.75 5.98 1.45
CA GLY A 54 15.64 6.39 0.36
C GLY A 54 14.89 6.98 -0.84
N VAL A 55 14.96 6.30 -1.99
CA VAL A 55 14.32 6.73 -3.26
C VAL A 55 12.83 6.39 -3.36
N SER A 56 12.24 5.73 -2.35
CA SER A 56 10.81 5.38 -2.36
C SER A 56 9.97 6.55 -1.86
N THR A 57 9.72 7.52 -2.73
CA THR A 57 8.74 8.60 -2.49
C THR A 57 7.34 8.16 -2.88
N TYR A 58 6.33 8.78 -2.27
CA TYR A 58 4.93 8.58 -2.64
C TYR A 58 4.23 9.92 -2.84
N LYS A 59 3.16 9.91 -3.63
CA LYS A 59 2.26 11.05 -3.85
C LYS A 59 0.84 10.66 -3.50
N VAL A 60 0.11 11.57 -2.86
CA VAL A 60 -1.33 11.41 -2.66
C VAL A 60 -2.04 11.69 -3.99
N VAL A 61 -2.81 10.73 -4.48
CA VAL A 61 -3.46 10.80 -5.81
C VAL A 61 -4.98 10.88 -5.74
N SER A 62 -5.56 10.80 -4.54
CA SER A 62 -7.00 10.94 -4.31
C SER A 62 -7.32 11.94 -3.21
N LYS A 63 -8.59 12.36 -3.18
CA LYS A 63 -9.16 13.02 -2.01
C LYS A 63 -9.36 12.00 -0.87
N PRO A 64 -9.53 12.46 0.38
CA PRO A 64 -9.93 11.59 1.49
C PRO A 64 -11.37 11.11 1.30
N PHE A 65 -11.61 9.85 1.65
CA PHE A 65 -12.90 9.17 1.62
C PHE A 65 -13.28 8.71 3.02
N PRO A 66 -14.56 8.77 3.43
CA PRO A 66 -14.98 8.32 4.75
C PRO A 66 -14.89 6.80 4.95
N THR A 67 -14.71 6.01 3.89
CA THR A 67 -14.68 4.55 3.98
C THR A 67 -13.54 3.94 3.17
N PHE A 68 -13.01 2.82 3.65
CA PHE A 68 -11.99 2.03 2.95
C PHE A 68 -12.49 1.52 1.59
N GLN A 69 -13.76 1.13 1.51
CA GLN A 69 -14.36 0.64 0.26
C GLN A 69 -14.34 1.72 -0.84
N GLN A 70 -14.71 2.96 -0.51
CA GLN A 70 -14.68 4.06 -1.48
C GLN A 70 -13.25 4.35 -1.98
N ALA A 71 -12.25 4.30 -1.09
CA ALA A 71 -10.85 4.43 -1.49
C ALA A 71 -10.40 3.25 -2.36
N SER A 72 -10.89 2.04 -2.07
CA SER A 72 -10.60 0.82 -2.85
C SER A 72 -11.18 0.87 -4.25
N ASP A 73 -12.43 1.33 -4.40
CA ASP A 73 -13.09 1.47 -5.70
C ASP A 73 -12.31 2.45 -6.58
N VAL A 74 -11.77 3.52 -5.99
CA VAL A 74 -10.91 4.48 -6.68
C VAL A 74 -9.55 3.87 -7.07
N GLN A 75 -8.92 3.10 -6.18
CA GLN A 75 -7.69 2.38 -6.50
C GLN A 75 -7.90 1.40 -7.67
N ILE A 76 -8.99 0.64 -7.66
CA ILE A 76 -9.36 -0.31 -8.74
C ILE A 76 -9.61 0.44 -10.04
N LYS A 77 -10.31 1.58 -10.00
CA LYS A 77 -10.53 2.42 -11.17
C LYS A 77 -9.20 2.94 -11.74
N MET A 78 -8.31 3.46 -10.91
CA MET A 78 -7.00 3.97 -11.35
C MET A 78 -6.12 2.87 -11.95
N ARG A 79 -6.23 1.64 -11.45
CA ARG A 79 -5.61 0.45 -12.05
C ARG A 79 -6.18 0.15 -13.42
N GLY A 80 -7.51 0.19 -13.59
CA GLY A 80 -8.16 0.08 -14.90
C GLY A 80 -7.72 1.16 -15.89
N GLU A 81 -7.46 2.37 -15.41
CA GLU A 81 -6.93 3.50 -16.20
C GLU A 81 -5.42 3.42 -16.46
N ARG A 82 -4.73 2.36 -16.03
CA ARG A 82 -3.26 2.20 -16.10
C ARG A 82 -2.46 3.31 -15.40
N ARG A 83 -3.08 3.98 -14.42
CA ARG A 83 -2.41 5.01 -13.60
C ARG A 83 -1.65 4.40 -12.43
N CYS A 84 -1.99 3.17 -12.07
CA CYS A 84 -1.35 2.36 -11.03
C CYS A 84 -0.81 1.06 -11.64
N THR A 85 0.35 0.63 -11.19
CA THR A 85 0.91 -0.70 -11.48
C THR A 85 0.41 -1.67 -10.41
N LEU A 86 -0.32 -2.71 -10.84
CA LEU A 86 -1.15 -3.69 -10.08
C LEU A 86 -2.74 -3.41 -10.11
#